data_AF-A0A2E5L612-F1
#
_entry.id   AF-A0A2E5L612-F1
#
_cell.length_a   1.000
_cell.length_b   1.000
_cell.length_c   1.000
_cell.angle_alpha   90.00
_cell.angle_beta   90.00
_cell.angle_gamma   90.00
#
_symmetry.space_group_name_H-M   'P 1'
#
loop_
_entity.id
_entity.type
_entity.pdbx_description
1 polymer ?
#
loop_
_entity_poly.entity_id
_entity_poly.type
_entity_poly.pdbx_seq_one_letter_code
_entity_poly.pdbx_strand_id
1 'polypeptide(L)'
;MAETLLTSHHVGGRAGTRNFPILEYFEEDVTSVFYEADKSAISQIKKVTSALPSKTIVLSDCLSGKSGKRKFYIRSDRYSSSLYPTLSTDIYQYNFNAQFGWDSDPEAKAVTEILTLDTITLDEVLLREDGKVPSPDFLSLDTEGSELEILKGGQRVIYRSVVAIMTEVSFVRHYKKQPLFGEVTEFLRKIGFDLASLEVFKTESFSDRTPIGLRGSSYPRRGEALFLRRETDFATLSDQTLSKLKKAFICFYYGFYDETFQILSTFSINELKAVVETDPNNANYLKFLFGLKTLADGYAPVFPVKYSDILSKEQGKKRFIPEDNVQLDFKGIAQKYFAGNDDSSVCSLIKSLEVEEYLSVEYLAHRFGFVDQADDLRSRRLEQIESVKRWLNIT
;
A
#
# COMPACT_ATOMS: atom_id res chain seq x y z
N MET A 1 -23.76 10.45 10.69
CA MET A 1 -22.72 9.96 11.63
C MET A 1 -21.45 9.78 10.84
N ALA A 2 -20.28 10.01 11.42
CA ALA A 2 -19.02 9.78 10.73
C ALA A 2 -18.88 8.28 10.39
N GLU A 3 -18.45 7.97 9.18
CA GLU A 3 -18.24 6.59 8.72
C GLU A 3 -16.93 6.06 9.32
N THR A 4 -17.04 5.28 10.40
CA THR A 4 -15.87 4.74 11.10
C THR A 4 -15.34 3.48 10.44
N LEU A 5 -16.10 2.76 9.61
CA LEU A 5 -15.57 1.64 8.83
C LEU A 5 -14.55 2.14 7.80
N LEU A 6 -13.54 1.31 7.52
CA LEU A 6 -12.60 1.58 6.44
C LEU A 6 -13.28 1.29 5.11
N THR A 7 -13.37 2.29 4.24
CA THR A 7 -14.00 2.15 2.92
C THR A 7 -12.94 1.99 1.84
N SER A 8 -12.93 0.82 1.21
CA SER A 8 -12.06 0.51 0.06
C SER A 8 -12.87 0.49 -1.22
N HIS A 9 -12.49 1.33 -2.18
CA HIS A 9 -13.02 1.31 -3.54
C HIS A 9 -12.02 0.62 -4.46
N HIS A 10 -12.49 -0.29 -5.31
CA HIS A 10 -11.67 -0.97 -6.31
C HIS A 10 -12.33 -0.92 -7.68
N VAL A 11 -11.62 -0.35 -8.65
CA VAL A 11 -12.07 -0.22 -10.03
C VAL A 11 -11.33 -1.24 -10.89
N GLY A 12 -12.08 -2.11 -11.56
CA GLY A 12 -11.50 -3.28 -12.25
C GLY A 12 -11.71 -4.61 -11.53
N GLY A 13 -12.76 -4.71 -10.70
CA GLY A 13 -12.91 -5.82 -9.74
C GLY A 13 -13.30 -7.19 -10.29
N ARG A 14 -12.97 -7.50 -11.55
CA ARG A 14 -13.28 -8.79 -12.18
C ARG A 14 -12.87 -9.95 -11.27
N ALA A 15 -13.68 -11.00 -11.27
CA ALA A 15 -13.49 -12.18 -10.42
C ALA A 15 -13.49 -11.92 -8.90
N GLY A 16 -13.91 -10.72 -8.45
CA GLY A 16 -13.85 -10.34 -7.05
C GLY A 16 -12.44 -10.00 -6.57
N THR A 17 -11.50 -9.79 -7.51
CA THR A 17 -10.16 -9.32 -7.19
C THR A 17 -10.20 -7.89 -6.69
N ARG A 18 -9.29 -7.55 -5.78
CA ARG A 18 -9.09 -6.21 -5.24
C ARG A 18 -7.67 -6.08 -4.71
N ASN A 19 -7.11 -4.87 -4.74
CA ASN A 19 -5.78 -4.60 -4.19
C ASN A 19 -5.77 -4.44 -2.68
N PHE A 20 -6.87 -3.94 -2.09
CA PHE A 20 -6.96 -3.92 -0.64
C PHE A 20 -7.08 -5.37 -0.13
N PRO A 21 -6.24 -5.78 0.83
CA PRO A 21 -6.17 -7.17 1.27
C PRO A 21 -7.49 -7.70 1.85
N ILE A 22 -7.63 -9.03 1.85
CA ILE A 22 -8.61 -9.70 2.70
C ILE A 22 -7.99 -9.86 4.08
N LEU A 23 -8.61 -9.24 5.08
CA LEU A 23 -8.08 -9.20 6.44
C LEU A 23 -9.04 -9.96 7.35
N GLU A 24 -8.83 -11.26 7.55
CA GLU A 24 -9.80 -12.14 8.24
C GLU A 24 -10.34 -11.55 9.56
N TYR A 25 -9.46 -10.97 10.39
CA TYR A 25 -9.85 -10.35 11.67
C TYR A 25 -10.57 -9.00 11.53
N PHE A 26 -10.32 -8.28 10.44
CA PHE A 26 -10.78 -6.91 10.22
C PHE A 26 -11.80 -6.80 9.07
N GLU A 27 -12.22 -7.91 8.47
CA GLU A 27 -13.05 -7.85 7.25
C GLU A 27 -14.42 -7.24 7.56
N GLU A 28 -14.97 -7.44 8.76
CA GLU A 28 -16.19 -6.74 9.24
C GLU A 28 -16.00 -5.23 9.41
N ASP A 29 -14.76 -4.76 9.58
CA ASP A 29 -14.44 -3.34 9.71
C ASP A 29 -14.34 -2.63 8.35
N VAL A 30 -14.48 -3.38 7.24
CA VAL A 30 -14.27 -2.88 5.88
C VAL A 30 -15.59 -2.82 5.11
N THR A 31 -15.84 -1.69 4.45
CA THR A 31 -16.81 -1.60 3.36
C THR A 31 -16.08 -1.67 2.03
N SER A 32 -16.35 -2.70 1.24
CA SER A 32 -15.76 -2.89 -0.09
C SER A 32 -16.71 -2.45 -1.20
N VAL A 33 -16.26 -1.53 -2.04
CA VAL A 33 -17.01 -1.05 -3.21
C VAL A 33 -16.26 -1.45 -4.48
N PHE A 34 -16.89 -2.27 -5.30
CA PHE A 34 -16.33 -2.74 -6.56
C PHE A 34 -16.99 -2.03 -7.74
N TYR A 35 -16.17 -1.64 -8.71
CA TYR A 35 -16.61 -1.10 -10.00
C TYR A 35 -16.14 -2.03 -11.12
N GLU A 36 -17.05 -2.42 -12.01
CA GLU A 36 -16.74 -3.27 -13.16
C GLU A 36 -17.58 -2.84 -14.38
N ALA A 37 -16.91 -2.51 -15.48
CA ALA A 37 -17.54 -1.99 -16.69
C ALA A 37 -18.23 -3.10 -17.51
N ASP A 38 -17.66 -4.31 -17.52
CA ASP A 38 -18.24 -5.47 -18.18
C ASP A 38 -19.25 -6.17 -17.25
N LYS A 39 -20.53 -5.92 -17.54
CA LYS A 39 -21.67 -6.47 -16.80
C LYS A 39 -21.64 -7.99 -16.66
N SER A 40 -20.95 -8.71 -17.54
CA SER A 40 -20.85 -10.17 -17.48
C SER A 40 -20.13 -10.66 -16.21
N ALA A 41 -19.29 -9.83 -15.59
CA ALA A 41 -18.53 -10.19 -14.38
C ALA A 41 -19.29 -9.91 -13.07
N ILE A 42 -20.37 -9.12 -13.10
CA ILE A 42 -21.04 -8.64 -11.88
C ILE A 42 -21.60 -9.78 -11.02
N SER A 43 -22.19 -10.80 -11.64
CA SER A 43 -22.72 -11.97 -10.90
C SER A 43 -21.60 -12.77 -10.25
N GLN A 44 -20.46 -12.90 -10.92
CA GLN A 44 -19.27 -13.58 -10.40
C GLN A 44 -18.71 -12.82 -9.19
N ILE A 45 -18.55 -11.49 -9.31
CA ILE A 45 -18.05 -10.64 -8.21
C ILE A 45 -18.92 -10.84 -6.98
N LYS A 46 -20.25 -10.67 -7.12
CA LYS A 46 -21.21 -10.85 -6.02
C LYS A 46 -21.12 -12.25 -5.39
N LYS A 47 -20.96 -13.30 -6.21
CA LYS A 47 -20.83 -14.66 -5.71
C LYS A 47 -19.57 -14.83 -4.87
N VAL A 48 -18.41 -14.40 -5.37
CA VAL A 48 -17.13 -14.52 -4.66
C VAL A 48 -17.14 -13.70 -3.37
N THR A 49 -17.59 -12.45 -3.43
CA THR A 49 -17.56 -11.55 -2.27
C THR A 49 -18.64 -11.88 -1.24
N SER A 50 -19.69 -12.63 -1.59
CA SER A 50 -20.73 -13.04 -0.63
C SER A 50 -20.22 -13.95 0.50
N ALA A 51 -19.04 -14.53 0.33
CA ALA A 51 -18.38 -15.32 1.37
C ALA A 51 -17.58 -14.46 2.37
N LEU A 52 -17.37 -13.17 2.10
CA LEU A 52 -16.62 -12.27 2.96
C LEU A 52 -17.56 -11.59 3.98
N PRO A 53 -17.13 -11.43 5.25
CA PRO A 53 -17.88 -10.67 6.25
C PRO A 53 -18.09 -9.18 5.92
N SER A 54 -17.25 -8.61 5.06
CA SER A 54 -17.29 -7.19 4.72
C SER A 54 -18.59 -6.80 4.03
N LYS A 55 -19.09 -5.61 4.36
CA LYS A 55 -20.17 -4.98 3.61
C LYS A 55 -19.68 -4.75 2.18
N THR A 56 -20.28 -5.45 1.22
CA THR A 56 -19.88 -5.35 -0.20
C THR A 56 -20.94 -4.65 -1.04
N ILE A 57 -20.51 -3.68 -1.85
CA ILE A 57 -21.30 -2.99 -2.86
C ILE A 57 -20.65 -3.22 -4.23
N VAL A 58 -21.45 -3.60 -5.23
CA VAL A 58 -20.96 -3.83 -6.59
C VAL A 58 -21.71 -2.94 -7.57
N LEU A 59 -20.98 -2.08 -8.26
CA LEU A 59 -21.48 -1.12 -9.24
C LEU A 59 -21.01 -1.51 -10.64
N SER A 60 -21.91 -1.46 -11.62
CA SER A 60 -21.60 -1.79 -13.02
C SER A 60 -21.21 -0.55 -13.84
N ASP A 61 -20.63 0.45 -13.19
CA ASP A 61 -20.28 1.73 -13.80
C ASP A 61 -18.93 1.63 -14.53
N CYS A 62 -18.87 2.16 -15.75
CA CYS A 62 -17.62 2.32 -16.49
C CYS A 62 -17.00 3.68 -16.13
N LEU A 63 -16.05 3.68 -15.19
CA LEU A 63 -15.42 4.92 -14.76
C LEU A 63 -14.48 5.49 -15.84
N SER A 64 -14.50 6.80 -16.01
CA SER A 64 -13.53 7.52 -16.86
C SER A 64 -13.30 8.96 -16.36
N GLY A 65 -12.50 9.74 -17.09
CA GLY A 65 -12.27 11.16 -16.78
C GLY A 65 -13.43 12.10 -17.12
N LYS A 66 -14.48 11.63 -17.81
CA LYS A 66 -15.69 12.41 -18.10
C LYS A 66 -16.90 11.51 -18.39
N SER A 67 -18.10 12.03 -18.15
CA SER A 67 -19.32 11.38 -18.62
C SER A 67 -19.45 11.40 -20.15
N GLY A 68 -20.06 10.36 -20.72
CA GLY A 68 -20.33 10.27 -22.16
C GLY A 68 -20.32 8.83 -22.68
N LYS A 69 -20.18 8.65 -24.00
CA LYS A 69 -20.08 7.31 -24.61
C LYS A 69 -18.67 7.01 -25.09
N ARG A 70 -18.17 5.82 -24.78
CA ARG A 70 -16.84 5.35 -25.18
C ARG A 70 -16.91 3.93 -25.74
N LYS A 71 -16.00 3.64 -26.68
CA LYS A 71 -15.69 2.25 -27.06
C LYS A 71 -14.98 1.55 -25.91
N PHE A 72 -15.41 0.33 -25.60
CA PHE A 72 -14.77 -0.58 -24.66
C PHE A 72 -14.40 -1.87 -25.42
N TYR A 73 -13.12 -2.24 -25.38
CA TYR A 73 -12.57 -3.32 -26.16
C TYR A 73 -12.49 -4.57 -25.29
N ILE A 74 -13.43 -5.48 -25.49
CA ILE A 74 -13.45 -6.79 -24.82
C ILE A 74 -12.40 -7.66 -25.48
N ARG A 75 -11.51 -8.23 -24.67
CA ARG A 75 -10.46 -9.14 -25.12
C ARG A 75 -10.80 -10.59 -24.79
N SER A 76 -10.12 -11.52 -25.46
CA SER A 76 -10.28 -12.96 -25.20
C SER A 76 -9.95 -13.29 -23.75
N ASP A 77 -8.79 -12.83 -23.27
CA ASP A 77 -8.52 -12.68 -21.84
C ASP A 77 -9.19 -11.40 -21.33
N ARG A 78 -10.34 -11.58 -20.67
CA ARG A 78 -11.17 -10.46 -20.23
C ARG A 78 -10.53 -9.61 -19.14
N TYR A 79 -9.52 -10.11 -18.39
CA TYR A 79 -8.75 -9.29 -17.44
C TYR A 79 -8.08 -8.13 -18.15
N SER A 80 -7.65 -8.35 -19.39
CA SER A 80 -6.99 -7.31 -20.18
C SER A 80 -7.95 -6.32 -20.84
N SER A 81 -9.27 -6.38 -20.65
CA SER A 81 -10.23 -5.49 -21.37
C SER A 81 -10.08 -4.02 -20.97
N SER A 82 -10.20 -3.08 -21.92
CA SER A 82 -9.89 -1.67 -21.67
C SER A 82 -10.76 -0.69 -22.47
N LEU A 83 -10.85 0.54 -21.99
CA LEU A 83 -11.32 1.70 -22.77
C LEU A 83 -10.37 2.07 -23.92
N TYR A 84 -9.12 1.58 -23.88
CA TYR A 84 -8.10 1.87 -24.87
C TYR A 84 -7.82 0.68 -25.81
N PRO A 85 -7.66 0.94 -27.12
CA PRO A 85 -7.26 -0.10 -28.06
C PRO A 85 -5.79 -0.48 -27.83
N THR A 86 -5.47 -1.77 -28.02
CA THR A 86 -4.09 -2.29 -27.90
C THR A 86 -3.17 -1.65 -28.93
N LEU A 87 -1.91 -1.42 -28.56
CA LEU A 87 -0.87 -1.11 -29.53
C LEU A 87 -0.52 -2.35 -30.35
N SER A 88 -0.29 -2.16 -31.66
CA SER A 88 0.05 -3.25 -32.56
C SER A 88 1.33 -3.99 -32.16
N THR A 89 2.28 -3.29 -31.55
CA THR A 89 3.54 -3.86 -31.04
C THR A 89 3.33 -4.85 -29.90
N ASP A 90 2.21 -4.75 -29.18
CA ASP A 90 1.93 -5.56 -27.99
C ASP A 90 1.12 -6.82 -28.27
N ILE A 91 0.45 -6.86 -29.43
CA ILE A 91 -0.42 -7.96 -29.84
C ILE A 91 0.40 -9.22 -30.14
N TYR A 92 1.61 -9.10 -30.69
CA TYR A 92 2.36 -10.25 -31.20
C TYR A 92 3.28 -10.93 -30.18
N GLN A 93 3.25 -10.51 -28.91
CA GLN A 93 4.21 -10.98 -27.91
C GLN A 93 3.60 -12.04 -27.00
N TYR A 94 4.36 -13.09 -26.71
CA TYR A 94 4.06 -14.00 -25.60
C TYR A 94 4.56 -13.39 -24.30
N ASN A 95 3.80 -13.60 -23.21
CA ASN A 95 4.22 -13.23 -21.86
C ASN A 95 3.85 -14.37 -20.91
N PHE A 96 4.81 -14.91 -20.18
CA PHE A 96 4.51 -15.93 -19.18
C PHE A 96 3.92 -15.29 -17.93
N ASN A 97 2.70 -15.72 -17.60
CA ASN A 97 2.04 -15.32 -16.38
C ASN A 97 2.38 -16.32 -15.27
N ALA A 98 3.28 -15.92 -14.37
CA ALA A 98 3.72 -16.75 -13.25
C ALA A 98 2.60 -17.06 -12.24
N GLN A 99 1.58 -16.20 -12.13
CA GLN A 99 0.42 -16.44 -11.25
C GLN A 99 -0.41 -17.64 -11.72
N PHE A 100 -0.58 -17.81 -13.04
CA PHE A 100 -1.41 -18.87 -13.61
C PHE A 100 -0.62 -20.03 -14.22
N GLY A 101 0.69 -19.87 -14.45
CA GLY A 101 1.56 -20.90 -15.03
C GLY A 101 1.35 -21.12 -16.53
N TRP A 102 0.87 -20.11 -17.27
CA TRP A 102 0.64 -20.18 -18.72
C TRP A 102 1.26 -19.00 -19.49
N ASP A 103 1.44 -19.16 -20.80
CA ASP A 103 1.81 -18.04 -21.68
C ASP A 103 0.54 -17.33 -22.16
N SER A 104 0.42 -16.02 -21.90
CA SER A 104 -0.51 -15.15 -22.60
C SER A 104 0.00 -14.95 -24.03
N ASP A 105 -0.80 -15.35 -25.01
CA ASP A 105 -0.46 -15.33 -26.43
C ASP A 105 -1.19 -14.19 -27.18
N PRO A 106 -0.94 -14.02 -28.50
CA PRO A 106 -1.67 -13.03 -29.29
C PRO A 106 -3.19 -13.22 -29.31
N GLU A 107 -3.68 -14.46 -29.22
CA GLU A 107 -5.12 -14.75 -29.20
C GLU A 107 -5.77 -14.29 -27.90
N ALA A 108 -5.10 -14.48 -26.75
CA ALA A 108 -5.54 -13.96 -25.46
C ALA A 108 -5.73 -12.43 -25.49
N LYS A 109 -4.87 -11.71 -26.22
CA LYS A 109 -4.92 -10.25 -26.36
C LYS A 109 -5.87 -9.76 -27.47
N ALA A 110 -6.40 -10.66 -28.28
CA ALA A 110 -7.26 -10.29 -29.40
C ALA A 110 -8.57 -9.68 -28.92
N VAL A 111 -9.01 -8.62 -29.61
CA VAL A 111 -10.32 -8.01 -29.36
C VAL A 111 -11.38 -8.93 -29.94
N THR A 112 -12.24 -9.45 -29.07
CA THR A 112 -13.35 -10.33 -29.43
C THR A 112 -14.65 -9.55 -29.66
N GLU A 113 -14.80 -8.41 -28.99
CA GLU A 113 -15.99 -7.57 -29.09
C GLU A 113 -15.64 -6.09 -28.80
N ILE A 114 -16.34 -5.17 -29.45
CA ILE A 114 -16.25 -3.73 -29.15
C ILE A 114 -17.63 -3.24 -28.72
N LEU A 115 -17.75 -2.93 -27.43
CA LEU A 115 -18.96 -2.37 -26.85
C LEU A 115 -18.92 -0.84 -26.93
N THR A 116 -20.10 -0.21 -26.95
CA THR A 116 -20.24 1.22 -26.65
C THR A 116 -20.87 1.37 -25.28
N LEU A 117 -20.09 1.79 -24.30
CA LEU A 117 -20.53 1.94 -22.92
C LEU A 117 -20.78 3.42 -22.59
N ASP A 118 -21.78 3.66 -21.75
CA ASP A 118 -21.89 4.91 -21.03
C ASP A 118 -20.80 4.95 -19.96
N THR A 119 -20.05 6.04 -19.95
CA THR A 119 -18.97 6.33 -19.00
C THR A 119 -19.42 7.42 -18.04
N ILE A 120 -18.89 7.39 -16.83
CA ILE A 120 -19.20 8.32 -15.75
C ILE A 120 -17.95 8.59 -14.93
N THR A 121 -17.84 9.76 -14.30
CA THR A 121 -16.71 10.04 -13.41
C THR A 121 -16.95 9.49 -12.00
N LEU A 122 -15.87 9.21 -11.25
CA LEU A 122 -16.00 8.80 -9.85
C LEU A 122 -16.76 9.84 -9.02
N ASP A 123 -16.50 11.13 -9.25
CA ASP A 123 -17.23 12.21 -8.56
C ASP A 123 -18.74 12.18 -8.85
N GLU A 124 -19.15 11.89 -10.08
CA GLU A 124 -20.56 11.80 -10.46
C GLU A 124 -21.24 10.55 -9.91
N VAL A 125 -20.53 9.40 -9.83
CA VAL A 125 -21.09 8.20 -9.19
C VAL A 125 -21.35 8.45 -7.71
N LEU A 126 -20.39 9.04 -7.00
CA LEU A 126 -20.52 9.32 -5.56
C LEU A 126 -21.61 10.36 -5.29
N LEU A 127 -21.84 11.30 -6.21
CA LEU A 127 -22.99 12.21 -6.14
C LEU A 127 -24.31 11.48 -6.39
N ARG A 128 -24.36 10.56 -7.37
CA ARG A 128 -25.57 9.77 -7.70
C ARG A 128 -25.97 8.83 -6.56
N GLU A 129 -24.98 8.26 -5.88
CA GLU A 129 -25.16 7.27 -4.81
C GLU A 129 -25.06 7.88 -3.40
N ASP A 130 -25.28 9.19 -3.27
CA ASP A 130 -25.20 9.88 -1.98
C ASP A 130 -26.08 9.21 -0.91
N GLY A 131 -25.50 9.03 0.27
CA GLY A 131 -26.10 8.29 1.40
C GLY A 131 -26.16 6.76 1.24
N LYS A 132 -25.77 6.19 0.10
CA LYS A 132 -25.78 4.72 -0.14
C LYS A 132 -24.38 4.13 -0.25
N VAL A 133 -23.48 4.83 -0.93
CA VAL A 133 -22.09 4.41 -1.15
C VAL A 133 -21.17 5.35 -0.37
N PRO A 134 -20.43 4.86 0.63
CA PRO A 134 -19.50 5.70 1.37
C PRO A 134 -18.33 6.14 0.48
N SER A 135 -17.75 7.31 0.79
CA SER A 135 -16.56 7.80 0.08
C SER A 135 -15.33 6.94 0.40
N PRO A 136 -14.41 6.74 -0.55
CA PRO A 136 -13.22 5.92 -0.35
C PRO A 136 -12.23 6.57 0.61
N ASP A 137 -11.70 5.76 1.53
CA ASP A 137 -10.47 6.04 2.27
C ASP A 137 -9.27 5.46 1.51
N PHE A 138 -9.45 4.27 0.93
CA PHE A 138 -8.50 3.59 0.04
C PHE A 138 -9.12 3.46 -1.36
N LEU A 139 -8.44 3.96 -2.38
CA LEU A 139 -8.87 3.83 -3.78
C LEU A 139 -7.88 2.96 -4.54
N SER A 140 -8.37 1.89 -5.16
CA SER A 140 -7.57 1.03 -6.02
C SER A 140 -8.06 1.01 -7.46
N LEU A 141 -7.12 0.97 -8.41
CA LEU A 141 -7.39 1.05 -9.85
C LEU A 141 -6.57 0.00 -10.60
N ASP A 142 -7.28 -0.91 -11.26
CA ASP A 142 -6.73 -1.84 -12.24
C ASP A 142 -7.64 -1.85 -13.47
N THR A 143 -7.43 -0.88 -14.37
CA THR A 143 -8.37 -0.61 -15.47
C THR A 143 -7.73 -0.69 -16.84
N GLU A 144 -6.58 -1.36 -16.91
CA GLU A 144 -5.87 -1.61 -18.15
C GLU A 144 -5.63 -0.31 -18.94
N GLY A 145 -5.15 0.74 -18.26
CA GLY A 145 -4.66 1.98 -18.88
C GLY A 145 -5.53 3.23 -18.70
N SER A 146 -6.70 3.15 -18.07
CA SER A 146 -7.54 4.33 -17.77
C SER A 146 -7.35 4.95 -16.38
N GLU A 147 -6.32 4.54 -15.66
CA GLU A 147 -6.11 4.92 -14.26
C GLU A 147 -6.02 6.45 -14.11
N LEU A 148 -5.16 7.10 -14.91
CA LEU A 148 -4.99 8.56 -14.84
C LEU A 148 -6.25 9.34 -15.20
N GLU A 149 -7.06 8.87 -16.15
CA GLU A 149 -8.30 9.58 -16.49
C GLU A 149 -9.35 9.43 -15.39
N ILE A 150 -9.46 8.25 -14.78
CA ILE A 150 -10.35 8.02 -13.63
C ILE A 150 -9.93 8.88 -12.45
N LEU A 151 -8.64 8.93 -12.13
CA LEU A 151 -8.09 9.81 -11.09
C LEU A 151 -8.45 11.28 -11.34
N LYS A 152 -8.37 11.75 -12.60
CA LYS A 152 -8.78 13.10 -12.98
C LYS A 152 -10.29 13.34 -12.84
N GLY A 153 -11.11 12.32 -13.10
CA GLY A 153 -12.57 12.37 -12.92
C GLY A 153 -13.03 12.27 -11.46
N GLY A 154 -12.19 11.78 -10.55
CA GLY A 154 -12.48 11.62 -9.12
C GLY A 154 -11.87 12.68 -8.21
N GLN A 155 -11.41 13.80 -8.76
CA GLN A 155 -10.61 14.78 -7.99
C GLN A 155 -11.34 15.31 -6.75
N ARG A 156 -12.65 15.56 -6.80
CA ARG A 156 -13.37 16.10 -5.63
C ARG A 156 -13.45 15.09 -4.51
N VAL A 157 -13.75 13.83 -4.84
CA VAL A 157 -13.82 12.73 -3.87
C VAL A 157 -12.44 12.46 -3.29
N ILE A 158 -11.42 12.31 -4.14
CA ILE A 158 -10.03 12.07 -3.72
C ILE A 158 -9.55 13.16 -2.76
N TYR A 159 -9.82 14.42 -3.10
CA TYR A 159 -9.44 15.57 -2.28
C TYR A 159 -10.06 15.54 -0.87
N ARG A 160 -11.28 14.99 -0.72
CA ARG A 160 -12.09 15.06 0.50
C ARG A 160 -12.01 13.85 1.42
N SER A 161 -11.60 12.68 0.93
CA SER A 161 -11.66 11.43 1.74
C SER A 161 -10.46 10.49 1.59
N VAL A 162 -9.82 10.43 0.43
CA VAL A 162 -8.82 9.38 0.15
C VAL A 162 -7.51 9.66 0.88
N VAL A 163 -6.98 8.65 1.56
CA VAL A 163 -5.69 8.68 2.25
C VAL A 163 -4.64 7.77 1.61
N ALA A 164 -5.07 6.80 0.79
CA ALA A 164 -4.19 5.91 0.06
C ALA A 164 -4.78 5.57 -1.32
N ILE A 165 -3.91 5.55 -2.33
CA ILE A 165 -4.26 5.15 -3.70
C ILE A 165 -3.32 4.04 -4.12
N MET A 166 -3.85 2.87 -4.45
CA MET A 166 -3.11 1.83 -5.15
C MET A 166 -3.50 1.85 -6.62
N THR A 167 -2.55 1.82 -7.53
CA THR A 167 -2.89 1.82 -8.96
C THR A 167 -1.89 1.01 -9.73
N GLU A 168 -2.40 0.28 -10.72
CA GLU A 168 -1.53 -0.31 -11.70
C GLU A 168 -0.83 0.80 -12.50
N VAL A 169 0.45 0.61 -12.77
CA VAL A 169 1.31 1.53 -13.51
C VAL A 169 2.04 0.80 -14.61
N SER A 170 2.21 1.48 -15.74
CA SER A 170 2.90 0.93 -16.91
C SER A 170 4.20 1.70 -17.19
N PHE A 171 5.28 0.97 -17.43
CA PHE A 171 6.59 1.52 -17.81
C PHE A 171 6.76 1.64 -19.32
N VAL A 172 5.93 0.93 -20.09
CA VAL A 172 5.80 1.05 -21.53
C VAL A 172 4.32 1.06 -21.91
N ARG A 173 3.97 1.60 -23.07
CA ARG A 173 2.57 1.66 -23.48
C ARG A 173 2.13 0.29 -24.00
N HIS A 174 1.06 -0.23 -23.43
CA HIS A 174 0.33 -1.41 -23.91
C HIS A 174 -0.87 -1.01 -24.78
N TYR A 175 -1.49 0.12 -24.42
CA TYR A 175 -2.65 0.66 -25.11
C TYR A 175 -2.36 2.03 -25.72
N LYS A 176 -3.09 2.37 -26.79
CA LYS A 176 -2.94 3.69 -27.44
C LYS A 176 -3.27 4.80 -26.45
N LYS A 177 -2.35 5.76 -26.28
CA LYS A 177 -2.46 6.89 -25.37
C LYS A 177 -2.49 6.54 -23.87
N GLN A 178 -2.16 5.30 -23.50
CA GLN A 178 -2.06 4.90 -22.09
C GLN A 178 -1.02 5.74 -21.36
N PRO A 179 -1.36 6.41 -20.24
CA PRO A 179 -0.40 7.13 -19.42
C PRO A 179 0.67 6.18 -18.86
N LEU A 180 1.91 6.64 -18.79
CA LEU A 180 2.98 5.87 -18.15
C LEU A 180 3.11 6.23 -16.66
N PHE A 181 3.83 5.39 -15.91
CA PHE A 181 4.17 5.58 -14.50
C PHE A 181 4.51 7.03 -14.16
N GLY A 182 5.42 7.66 -14.92
CA GLY A 182 5.82 9.05 -14.70
C GLY A 182 4.66 10.05 -14.79
N GLU A 183 3.72 9.86 -15.71
CA GLU A 183 2.54 10.72 -15.87
C GLU A 183 1.55 10.54 -14.71
N VAL A 184 1.38 9.30 -14.21
CA VAL A 184 0.54 8.97 -13.06
C VAL A 184 1.14 9.55 -11.77
N THR A 185 2.42 9.27 -11.51
CA THR A 185 3.15 9.77 -10.34
C THR A 185 3.19 11.30 -10.32
N GLU A 186 3.43 11.95 -11.46
CA GLU A 186 3.44 13.42 -11.52
C GLU A 186 2.07 14.01 -11.14
N PHE A 187 0.98 13.41 -11.62
CA PHE A 187 -0.36 13.84 -11.27
C PHE A 187 -0.66 13.63 -9.78
N LEU A 188 -0.42 12.44 -9.23
CA LEU A 188 -0.69 12.12 -7.83
C LEU A 188 0.12 13.02 -6.88
N ARG A 189 1.39 13.29 -7.20
CA ARG A 189 2.23 14.24 -6.45
C ARG A 189 1.66 15.65 -6.46
N LYS A 190 1.10 16.11 -7.59
CA LYS A 190 0.47 17.44 -7.69
C LYS A 190 -0.77 17.57 -6.79
N ILE A 191 -1.47 16.47 -6.52
CA ILE A 191 -2.68 16.47 -5.70
C ILE A 191 -2.48 15.95 -4.27
N GLY A 192 -1.22 15.89 -3.80
CA GLY A 192 -0.93 15.66 -2.38
C GLY A 192 -0.61 14.22 -1.98
N PHE A 193 -0.21 13.38 -2.93
CA PHE A 193 0.17 11.98 -2.66
C PHE A 193 1.60 11.69 -3.06
N ASP A 194 2.35 11.02 -2.20
CA ASP A 194 3.72 10.58 -2.49
C ASP A 194 3.75 9.07 -2.72
N LEU A 195 4.64 8.62 -3.61
CA LEU A 195 4.88 7.20 -3.85
C LEU A 195 5.46 6.55 -2.59
N ALA A 196 4.76 5.55 -2.07
CA ALA A 196 5.14 4.83 -0.85
C ALA A 196 5.77 3.47 -1.16
N SER A 197 5.21 2.72 -2.12
CA SER A 197 5.81 1.49 -2.62
C SER A 197 5.57 1.32 -4.12
N LEU A 198 6.46 0.56 -4.76
CA LEU A 198 6.37 0.17 -6.16
C LEU A 198 6.77 -1.31 -6.27
N GLU A 199 5.80 -2.16 -6.57
CA GLU A 199 6.05 -3.53 -6.94
C GLU A 199 6.14 -3.62 -8.47
N VAL A 200 7.31 -3.99 -8.99
CA VAL A 200 7.45 -4.30 -10.42
C VAL A 200 7.09 -5.75 -10.63
N PHE A 201 6.07 -6.00 -11.45
CA PHE A 201 5.67 -7.37 -11.75
C PHE A 201 6.82 -8.13 -12.39
N LYS A 202 7.14 -9.29 -11.84
CA LYS A 202 8.13 -10.21 -12.40
C LYS A 202 7.54 -10.83 -13.66
N THR A 203 7.70 -10.16 -14.79
CA THR A 203 7.36 -10.74 -16.09
C THR A 203 8.50 -11.63 -16.56
N GLU A 204 8.22 -12.91 -16.77
CA GLU A 204 9.17 -13.80 -17.43
C GLU A 204 8.99 -13.64 -18.94
N SER A 205 10.03 -13.12 -19.60
CA SER A 205 10.22 -13.13 -21.06
C SER A 205 9.05 -12.61 -21.93
N PHE A 206 9.19 -11.39 -22.47
CA PHE A 206 8.52 -11.03 -23.72
C PHE A 206 9.33 -11.56 -24.90
N SER A 207 8.89 -12.67 -25.49
CA SER A 207 9.61 -13.32 -26.60
C SER A 207 8.64 -13.99 -27.57
N ASP A 208 9.18 -14.51 -28.68
CA ASP A 208 8.46 -15.38 -29.62
C ASP A 208 8.29 -16.81 -29.06
N ARG A 209 7.99 -16.93 -27.75
CA ARG A 209 7.82 -18.16 -26.98
C ARG A 209 9.13 -18.94 -26.73
N THR A 210 9.92 -18.44 -25.79
CA THR A 210 11.16 -19.10 -25.32
C THR A 210 10.85 -20.45 -24.64
N PRO A 211 11.61 -21.53 -24.93
CA PRO A 211 11.43 -22.84 -24.29
C PRO A 211 11.57 -22.85 -22.77
N ILE A 212 10.96 -23.85 -22.12
CA ILE A 212 11.05 -24.08 -20.66
C ILE A 212 12.53 -24.22 -20.26
N GLY A 213 12.93 -23.52 -19.19
CA GLY A 213 14.31 -23.50 -18.68
C GLY A 213 15.24 -22.51 -19.38
N LEU A 214 14.83 -21.90 -20.49
CA LEU A 214 15.62 -20.87 -21.19
C LEU A 214 15.10 -19.44 -20.96
N ARG A 215 14.03 -19.28 -20.18
CA ARG A 215 13.46 -17.98 -19.82
C ARG A 215 14.29 -17.31 -18.73
N GLY A 216 14.39 -15.99 -18.80
CA GLY A 216 15.07 -15.16 -17.80
C GLY A 216 14.30 -13.88 -17.54
N SER A 217 14.94 -12.96 -16.82
CA SER A 217 14.36 -11.65 -16.49
C SER A 217 14.04 -10.86 -17.76
N SER A 218 12.85 -10.24 -17.80
CA SER A 218 12.50 -9.26 -18.83
C SER A 218 12.62 -7.83 -18.29
N TYR A 219 12.55 -6.85 -19.20
CA TYR A 219 12.48 -5.45 -18.81
C TYR A 219 11.17 -5.15 -18.05
N PRO A 220 11.20 -4.28 -17.02
CA PRO A 220 10.00 -3.80 -16.36
C PRO A 220 8.97 -3.27 -17.36
N ARG A 221 7.74 -3.74 -17.25
CA ARG A 221 6.65 -3.33 -18.15
C ARG A 221 5.43 -2.80 -17.41
N ARG A 222 5.05 -3.47 -16.34
CA ARG A 222 3.93 -3.10 -15.47
C ARG A 222 4.37 -3.26 -14.01
N GLY A 223 3.61 -2.65 -13.13
CA GLY A 223 3.76 -2.80 -11.70
C GLY A 223 2.56 -2.25 -10.97
N GLU A 224 2.58 -2.42 -9.67
CA GLU A 224 1.61 -1.88 -8.73
C GLU A 224 2.28 -0.76 -7.94
N ALA A 225 1.64 0.40 -7.84
CA ALA A 225 2.17 1.53 -7.09
C ALA A 225 1.20 1.97 -6.00
N LEU A 226 1.68 1.98 -4.75
CA LEU A 226 0.96 2.55 -3.62
C LEU A 226 1.41 3.99 -3.42
N PHE A 227 0.44 4.88 -3.30
CA PHE A 227 0.63 6.27 -2.97
C PHE A 227 -0.09 6.60 -1.67
N LEU A 228 0.62 7.26 -0.75
CA LEU A 228 0.06 7.71 0.52
C LEU A 228 -0.10 9.23 0.49
N ARG A 229 -1.21 9.70 1.06
CA ARG A 229 -1.47 11.14 1.18
C ARG A 229 -0.46 11.78 2.13
N ARG A 230 0.11 12.92 1.72
CA ARG A 230 1.01 13.72 2.56
C ARG A 230 0.26 14.31 3.75
N GLU A 231 0.88 14.29 4.92
CA GLU A 231 0.29 14.85 6.14
C GLU A 231 -0.07 16.33 5.99
N THR A 232 0.72 17.10 5.24
CA THR A 232 0.47 18.52 4.96
C THR A 232 -0.84 18.77 4.19
N ASP A 233 -1.36 17.77 3.48
CA ASP A 233 -2.58 17.87 2.68
C ASP A 233 -3.82 17.32 3.42
N PHE A 234 -3.74 17.02 4.72
CA PHE A 234 -4.87 16.52 5.51
C PHE A 234 -5.94 17.56 5.81
N ALA A 235 -5.60 18.85 5.76
CA ALA A 235 -6.53 19.94 6.07
C ALA A 235 -7.79 19.94 5.19
N THR A 236 -7.75 19.23 4.06
CA THR A 236 -8.84 19.19 3.09
C THR A 236 -9.74 17.95 3.24
N LEU A 237 -9.39 17.04 4.15
CA LEU A 237 -10.17 15.85 4.46
C LEU A 237 -11.40 16.20 5.31
N SER A 238 -12.48 15.46 5.08
CA SER A 238 -13.77 15.73 5.72
C SER A 238 -13.75 15.38 7.22
N ASP A 239 -13.02 14.33 7.60
CA ASP A 239 -12.75 13.95 8.99
C ASP A 239 -11.24 13.66 9.14
N GLN A 240 -10.50 14.62 9.69
CA GLN A 240 -9.04 14.51 9.79
C GLN A 240 -8.61 13.43 10.80
N THR A 241 -9.36 13.25 11.88
CA THR A 241 -9.04 12.29 12.94
C THR A 241 -9.17 10.87 12.43
N LEU A 242 -10.34 10.51 11.89
CA LEU A 242 -10.54 9.16 11.35
C LEU A 242 -9.65 8.91 10.14
N SER A 243 -9.42 9.91 9.28
CA SER A 243 -8.53 9.73 8.13
C SER A 243 -7.10 9.42 8.55
N LYS A 244 -6.58 10.08 9.60
CA LYS A 244 -5.26 9.76 10.15
C LYS A 244 -5.21 8.33 10.67
N LEU A 245 -6.23 7.90 11.42
CA LEU A 245 -6.28 6.53 11.96
C LEU A 245 -6.39 5.48 10.87
N LYS A 246 -7.24 5.68 9.86
CA LYS A 246 -7.31 4.80 8.70
C LYS A 246 -6.00 4.75 7.92
N LYS A 247 -5.33 5.89 7.73
CA LYS A 247 -3.97 5.92 7.15
C LYS A 247 -2.98 5.13 8.00
N ALA A 248 -2.98 5.29 9.33
CA ALA A 248 -2.10 4.56 10.23
C ALA A 248 -2.32 3.03 10.12
N PHE A 249 -3.57 2.59 10.06
CA PHE A 249 -3.90 1.17 9.85
C PHE A 249 -3.40 0.64 8.50
N ILE A 250 -3.63 1.41 7.41
CA ILE A 250 -3.12 1.09 6.07
C ILE A 250 -1.59 1.02 6.08
N CYS A 251 -0.92 2.00 6.70
CA CYS A 251 0.53 2.04 6.83
C CYS A 251 1.06 0.81 7.56
N PHE A 252 0.43 0.43 8.67
CA PHE A 252 0.83 -0.75 9.44
C PHE A 252 0.72 -2.02 8.60
N TYR A 253 -0.39 -2.21 7.89
CA TYR A 253 -0.60 -3.37 7.04
C TYR A 253 0.51 -3.51 5.98
N TYR A 254 0.86 -2.42 5.29
CA TYR A 254 1.90 -2.41 4.26
C TYR A 254 3.34 -2.28 4.82
N GLY A 255 3.54 -2.39 6.13
CA GLY A 255 4.88 -2.39 6.75
C GLY A 255 5.52 -1.01 6.94
N PHE A 256 4.78 0.09 6.75
CA PHE A 256 5.22 1.45 7.04
C PHE A 256 5.06 1.77 8.53
N TYR A 257 5.81 1.06 9.38
CA TYR A 257 5.67 1.17 10.84
C TYR A 257 6.05 2.56 11.37
N ASP A 258 7.11 3.17 10.85
CA ASP A 258 7.54 4.51 11.27
C ASP A 258 6.42 5.54 11.04
N GLU A 259 5.80 5.52 9.86
CA GLU A 259 4.65 6.38 9.52
C GLU A 259 3.45 6.09 10.44
N THR A 260 3.20 4.80 10.73
CA THR A 260 2.14 4.40 11.67
C THR A 260 2.35 5.03 13.04
N PHE A 261 3.54 4.87 13.62
CA PHE A 261 3.85 5.39 14.96
C PHE A 261 3.97 6.91 14.98
N GLN A 262 4.46 7.53 13.90
CA GLN A 262 4.44 8.98 13.74
C GLN A 262 3.01 9.52 13.81
N ILE A 263 2.07 8.95 13.04
CA ILE A 263 0.66 9.35 13.09
C ILE A 263 0.08 9.14 14.49
N LEU A 264 0.28 7.96 15.07
CA LEU A 264 -0.24 7.63 16.39
C LEU A 264 0.31 8.56 17.48
N SER A 265 1.57 8.99 17.37
CA SER A 265 2.19 9.94 18.32
C SER A 265 1.51 11.31 18.36
N THR A 266 0.75 11.68 17.30
CA THR A 266 -0.01 12.94 17.26
C THR A 266 -1.28 12.90 18.10
N PHE A 267 -1.65 11.75 18.65
CA PHE A 267 -2.79 11.57 19.53
C PHE A 267 -2.35 11.28 20.97
N SER A 268 -3.09 11.80 21.94
CA SER A 268 -3.03 11.32 23.31
C SER A 268 -3.80 10.01 23.46
N ILE A 269 -3.44 9.22 24.49
CA ILE A 269 -4.17 7.99 24.85
C ILE A 269 -5.66 8.29 25.10
N ASN A 270 -5.98 9.41 25.75
CA ASN A 270 -7.36 9.79 26.05
C ASN A 270 -8.16 10.14 24.79
N GLU A 271 -7.55 10.80 23.80
CA GLU A 271 -8.21 11.10 22.52
C GLU A 271 -8.53 9.82 21.76
N LEU A 272 -7.57 8.90 21.62
CA LEU A 272 -7.83 7.61 20.94
C LEU A 272 -8.86 6.76 21.70
N LYS A 273 -8.77 6.74 23.03
CA LYS A 273 -9.75 6.04 23.86
C LYS A 273 -11.16 6.56 23.61
N ALA A 274 -11.34 7.89 23.57
CA ALA A 274 -12.63 8.49 23.27
C ALA A 274 -13.15 8.12 21.87
N VAL A 275 -12.27 8.07 20.86
CA VAL A 275 -12.64 7.61 19.50
C VAL A 275 -13.14 6.17 19.54
N VAL A 276 -12.43 5.27 20.23
CA VAL A 276 -12.83 3.85 20.35
C VAL A 276 -14.14 3.69 21.13
N GLU A 277 -14.31 4.40 22.24
CA GLU A 277 -15.51 4.27 23.10
C GLU A 277 -16.77 4.86 22.46
N THR A 278 -16.63 5.82 21.55
CA THR A 278 -17.75 6.47 20.86
C THR A 278 -18.01 5.93 19.46
N ASP A 279 -17.21 4.95 19.00
CA ASP A 279 -17.37 4.34 17.68
C ASP A 279 -18.67 3.50 17.61
N PRO A 280 -19.65 3.88 16.78
CA PRO A 280 -20.91 3.13 16.66
C PRO A 280 -20.73 1.72 16.05
N ASN A 281 -19.66 1.48 15.30
CA ASN A 281 -19.39 0.20 14.65
C ASN A 281 -18.52 -0.74 15.51
N ASN A 282 -17.95 -0.24 16.62
CA ASN A 282 -17.05 -1.00 17.49
C ASN A 282 -15.90 -1.68 16.71
N ALA A 283 -15.33 -0.96 15.75
CA ALA A 283 -14.37 -1.47 14.77
C ALA A 283 -13.08 -1.97 15.42
N ASN A 284 -12.63 -3.14 15.01
CA ASN A 284 -11.44 -3.78 15.57
C ASN A 284 -10.15 -3.06 15.19
N TYR A 285 -10.06 -2.44 14.02
CA TYR A 285 -8.88 -1.68 13.61
C TYR A 285 -8.62 -0.48 14.52
N LEU A 286 -9.66 0.18 15.05
CA LEU A 286 -9.52 1.28 16.01
C LEU A 286 -9.01 0.76 17.36
N LYS A 287 -9.52 -0.37 17.85
CA LYS A 287 -9.02 -1.03 19.07
C LYS A 287 -7.56 -1.46 18.92
N PHE A 288 -7.21 -1.97 17.75
CA PHE A 288 -5.85 -2.34 17.41
C PHE A 288 -4.91 -1.13 17.47
N LEU A 289 -5.26 -0.02 16.81
CA LEU A 289 -4.47 1.21 16.84
C LEU A 289 -4.34 1.81 18.25
N PHE A 290 -5.41 1.75 19.05
CA PHE A 290 -5.37 2.16 20.45
C PHE A 290 -4.41 1.30 21.29
N GLY A 291 -4.44 -0.02 21.09
CA GLY A 291 -3.49 -0.94 21.69
C GLY A 291 -2.05 -0.64 21.27
N LEU A 292 -1.81 -0.42 19.97
CA LEU A 292 -0.49 -0.05 19.45
C LEU A 292 0.03 1.22 20.09
N LYS A 293 -0.78 2.28 20.17
CA LYS A 293 -0.38 3.54 20.83
C LYS A 293 0.01 3.32 22.28
N THR A 294 -0.83 2.60 23.03
CA THR A 294 -0.60 2.35 24.46
C THR A 294 0.72 1.59 24.70
N LEU A 295 0.99 0.59 23.87
CA LEU A 295 2.21 -0.23 23.96
C LEU A 295 3.45 0.52 23.46
N ALA A 296 3.31 1.33 22.41
CA ALA A 296 4.41 2.11 21.84
C ALA A 296 4.89 3.24 22.79
N ASP A 297 3.99 3.89 23.52
CA ASP A 297 4.34 4.94 24.49
C ASP A 297 5.21 4.43 25.64
N GLY A 298 5.07 3.14 25.99
CA GLY A 298 5.86 2.46 27.01
C GLY A 298 7.04 1.67 26.46
N TYR A 299 7.33 1.75 25.15
CA TYR A 299 8.37 0.93 24.53
C TYR A 299 9.76 1.39 24.97
N ALA A 300 10.69 0.43 25.14
CA ALA A 300 12.04 0.72 25.60
C ALA A 300 12.76 1.66 24.61
N PRO A 301 13.26 2.83 25.06
CA PRO A 301 13.87 3.83 24.18
C PRO A 301 15.32 3.48 23.83
N VAL A 302 15.52 2.35 23.16
CA VAL A 302 16.81 1.91 22.62
C VAL A 302 16.86 2.29 21.14
N PHE A 303 17.96 2.89 20.70
CA PHE A 303 18.09 3.42 19.35
C PHE A 303 19.34 2.85 18.67
N PRO A 304 19.37 2.75 17.33
CA PRO A 304 20.62 2.48 16.61
C PRO A 304 21.69 3.53 16.94
N VAL A 305 22.95 3.10 16.99
CA VAL A 305 24.09 4.01 17.18
C VAL A 305 24.13 5.02 16.02
N LYS A 306 24.32 6.31 16.34
CA LYS A 306 24.32 7.35 15.31
C LYS A 306 25.62 7.30 14.52
N TYR A 307 25.53 7.64 13.23
CA TYR A 307 26.71 7.81 12.39
C TYR A 307 27.76 8.74 13.01
N SER A 308 27.33 9.84 13.64
CA SER A 308 28.20 10.81 14.30
C SER A 308 28.90 10.28 15.56
N ASP A 309 28.37 9.21 16.17
CA ASP A 309 29.00 8.55 17.31
C ASP A 309 30.17 7.71 16.81
N ILE A 310 29.98 7.06 15.66
CA ILE A 310 30.95 6.19 14.97
C ILE A 310 32.07 7.00 14.31
N LEU A 311 31.72 8.05 13.56
CA LEU A 311 32.66 8.83 12.76
C LEU A 311 32.46 10.34 12.96
N SER A 312 33.57 11.04 13.23
CA SER A 312 33.61 12.49 13.08
C SER A 312 33.54 12.90 11.60
N LYS A 313 33.25 14.18 11.34
CA LYS A 313 33.23 14.74 9.98
C LYS A 313 34.56 14.53 9.25
N GLU A 314 35.69 14.69 9.93
CA GLU A 314 37.02 14.49 9.33
C GLU A 314 37.32 13.01 9.05
N GLN A 315 36.95 12.11 9.96
CA GLN A 315 37.06 10.67 9.70
C GLN A 315 36.15 10.24 8.54
N GLY A 316 34.94 10.79 8.44
CA GLY A 316 34.01 10.53 7.34
C GLY A 316 34.59 10.88 5.97
N LYS A 317 35.37 11.96 5.87
CA LYS A 317 36.09 12.35 4.63
C LYS A 317 37.20 11.38 4.26
N LYS A 318 37.90 10.85 5.27
CA LYS A 318 39.11 10.05 5.10
C LYS A 318 38.87 8.54 4.95
N ARG A 319 37.72 8.02 5.39
CA ARG A 319 37.45 6.57 5.50
C ARG A 319 37.57 5.73 4.23
N PHE A 320 37.70 6.35 3.06
CA PHE A 320 37.88 5.67 1.77
C PHE A 320 39.21 6.04 1.10
N ILE A 321 40.12 6.73 1.80
CA ILE A 321 41.47 7.04 1.33
C ILE A 321 42.39 5.90 1.82
N PRO A 322 43.00 5.11 0.91
CA PRO A 322 43.78 3.92 1.28
C PRO A 322 44.90 4.17 2.30
N GLU A 323 45.50 5.36 2.27
CA GLU A 323 46.60 5.76 3.15
C GLU A 323 46.13 6.25 4.53
N ASP A 324 44.86 6.63 4.68
CA ASP A 324 44.26 7.14 5.91
C ASP A 324 43.30 6.10 6.51
N ASN A 325 43.85 5.01 7.05
CA ASN A 325 43.07 3.99 7.75
C ASN A 325 42.39 4.59 9.00
N VAL A 326 41.08 4.84 8.89
CA VAL A 326 40.26 5.26 10.03
C VAL A 326 40.03 4.07 10.95
N GLN A 327 40.70 4.06 12.10
CA GLN A 327 40.42 3.10 13.17
C GLN A 327 39.16 3.51 13.95
N LEU A 328 38.27 2.54 14.16
CA LEU A 328 37.03 2.74 14.92
C LEU A 328 37.29 2.59 16.42
N ASP A 329 36.91 3.60 17.19
CA ASP A 329 36.99 3.59 18.66
C ASP A 329 35.66 3.10 19.26
N PHE A 330 35.50 1.79 19.36
CA PHE A 330 34.30 1.17 19.94
C PHE A 330 34.04 1.60 21.39
N LYS A 331 35.09 1.85 22.17
CA LYS A 331 34.94 2.33 23.55
C LYS A 331 34.38 3.75 23.58
N GLY A 332 34.90 4.63 22.74
CA GLY A 332 34.39 6.00 22.57
C GLY A 332 32.97 6.03 22.02
N ILE A 333 32.61 5.11 21.11
CA ILE A 333 31.23 4.94 20.62
C ILE A 333 30.29 4.60 21.78
N ALA A 334 30.64 3.59 22.58
CA ALA A 334 29.84 3.19 23.74
C ALA A 334 29.69 4.34 24.75
N GLN A 335 30.78 5.04 25.07
CA GLN A 335 30.76 6.20 25.97
C GLN A 335 29.83 7.32 25.48
N LYS A 336 29.80 7.60 24.17
CA LYS A 336 28.87 8.59 23.60
C LYS A 336 27.43 8.10 23.63
N TYR A 337 27.20 6.82 23.37
CA TYR A 337 25.87 6.24 23.35
C TYR A 337 25.21 6.28 24.74
N PHE A 338 25.98 5.97 25.80
CA PHE A 338 25.50 6.05 27.17
C PHE A 338 25.52 7.47 27.75
N ALA A 339 26.01 8.48 27.03
CA ALA A 339 26.15 9.84 27.56
C ALA A 339 24.81 10.40 28.06
N GLY A 340 24.69 10.58 29.38
CA GLY A 340 23.47 11.07 30.05
C GLY A 340 22.56 9.97 30.60
N ASN A 341 22.92 8.70 30.49
CA ASN A 341 22.22 7.56 31.07
C ASN A 341 23.19 6.68 31.88
N ASP A 342 22.66 5.82 32.74
CA ASP A 342 23.43 4.81 33.45
C ASP A 342 23.65 3.58 32.55
N ASP A 343 24.91 3.15 32.36
CA ASP A 343 25.29 2.01 31.50
C ASP A 343 24.51 0.73 31.88
N SER A 344 24.31 0.47 33.17
CA SER A 344 23.58 -0.71 33.64
C SER A 344 22.10 -0.65 33.28
N SER A 345 21.49 0.53 33.31
CA SER A 345 20.10 0.74 32.89
C SER A 345 19.91 0.47 31.40
N VAL A 346 20.77 0.99 30.54
CA VAL A 346 20.66 0.81 29.09
C VAL A 346 20.94 -0.64 28.68
N CYS A 347 21.94 -1.30 29.27
CA CYS A 347 22.19 -2.73 29.06
C CYS A 347 20.98 -3.59 29.47
N SER A 348 20.30 -3.24 30.57
CA SER A 348 19.07 -3.92 30.97
C SER A 348 17.94 -3.75 29.95
N LEU A 349 17.80 -2.55 29.35
CA LEU A 349 16.81 -2.30 28.31
C LEU A 349 17.13 -3.09 27.03
N ILE A 350 18.38 -3.11 26.59
CA ILE A 350 18.82 -3.92 25.43
C ILE A 350 18.49 -5.39 25.67
N LYS A 351 18.84 -5.93 26.84
CA LYS A 351 18.54 -7.32 27.20
C LYS A 351 17.04 -7.62 27.22
N SER A 352 16.21 -6.66 27.65
CA SER A 352 14.75 -6.83 27.62
C SER A 352 14.16 -6.90 26.21
N LEU A 353 14.89 -6.36 25.22
CA LEU A 353 14.54 -6.41 23.80
C LEU A 353 15.20 -7.60 23.08
N GLU A 354 16.01 -8.43 23.76
CA GLU A 354 16.73 -9.58 23.18
C GLU A 354 15.99 -10.89 23.49
N VAL A 355 14.70 -10.94 23.13
CA VAL A 355 13.82 -12.11 23.33
C VAL A 355 13.30 -12.65 21.99
N GLU A 356 13.31 -13.96 21.81
CA GLU A 356 12.87 -14.61 20.56
C GLU A 356 11.34 -14.63 20.41
N GLU A 357 10.61 -14.49 21.51
CA GLU A 357 9.16 -14.39 21.49
C GLU A 357 8.67 -13.02 21.00
N TYR A 358 7.41 -12.94 20.60
CA TYR A 358 6.78 -11.67 20.28
C TYR A 358 6.72 -10.75 21.51
N LEU A 359 7.20 -9.52 21.34
CA LEU A 359 7.25 -8.51 22.38
C LEU A 359 6.30 -7.34 22.08
N SER A 360 5.52 -6.94 23.10
CA SER A 360 4.73 -5.69 23.07
C SER A 360 3.85 -5.56 21.81
N VAL A 361 4.14 -4.62 20.91
CA VAL A 361 3.41 -4.37 19.65
C VAL A 361 3.40 -5.58 18.72
N GLU A 362 4.44 -6.41 18.72
CA GLU A 362 4.52 -7.65 17.92
C GLU A 362 3.45 -8.65 18.37
N TYR A 363 3.32 -8.83 19.69
CA TYR A 363 2.33 -9.74 20.27
C TYR A 363 0.90 -9.25 19.97
N LEU A 364 0.68 -7.93 20.05
CA LEU A 364 -0.60 -7.34 19.69
C LEU A 364 -0.92 -7.57 18.21
N ALA A 365 0.01 -7.30 17.30
CA ALA A 365 -0.16 -7.54 15.87
C ALA A 365 -0.53 -9.00 15.58
N HIS A 366 0.22 -9.94 16.14
CA HIS A 366 -0.06 -11.36 16.00
C HIS A 366 -1.46 -11.73 16.52
N ARG A 367 -1.87 -11.21 17.69
CA ARG A 367 -3.20 -11.46 18.27
C ARG A 367 -4.35 -10.98 17.38
N PHE A 368 -4.13 -9.92 16.63
CA PHE A 368 -5.10 -9.36 15.67
C PHE A 368 -4.96 -9.96 14.26
N GLY A 369 -4.20 -11.05 14.10
CA GLY A 369 -4.06 -11.77 12.83
C GLY A 369 -3.03 -11.18 11.86
N PHE A 370 -2.27 -10.17 12.26
CA PHE A 370 -1.13 -9.64 11.50
C PHE A 370 0.14 -10.44 11.76
N VAL A 371 0.14 -11.72 11.37
CA VAL A 371 1.26 -12.65 11.61
C VAL A 371 2.51 -12.19 10.87
N ASP A 372 2.41 -11.90 9.57
CA ASP A 372 3.56 -11.47 8.75
C ASP A 372 4.18 -10.16 9.28
N GLN A 373 3.35 -9.20 9.69
CA GLN A 373 3.84 -7.94 10.26
C GLN A 373 4.46 -8.15 11.65
N ALA A 374 3.92 -9.06 12.47
CA ALA A 374 4.52 -9.41 13.76
C ALA A 374 5.90 -10.06 13.58
N ASP A 375 6.03 -10.97 12.60
CA ASP A 375 7.28 -11.62 12.25
C ASP A 375 8.31 -10.64 11.68
N ASP A 376 7.90 -9.69 10.82
CA ASP A 376 8.78 -8.64 10.28
C ASP A 376 9.27 -7.69 11.39
N LEU A 377 8.36 -7.20 12.25
CA LEU A 377 8.72 -6.37 13.41
C LEU A 377 9.70 -7.08 14.35
N ARG A 378 9.44 -8.35 14.69
CA ARG A 378 10.34 -9.17 15.52
C ARG A 378 11.71 -9.31 14.86
N SER A 379 11.74 -9.67 13.58
CA SER A 379 13.00 -9.87 12.84
C SER A 379 13.84 -8.60 12.83
N ARG A 380 13.21 -7.44 12.59
CA ARG A 380 13.87 -6.13 12.65
C ARG A 380 14.39 -5.80 14.04
N ARG A 381 13.59 -6.03 15.09
CA ARG A 381 14.03 -5.81 16.48
C ARG A 381 15.29 -6.60 16.77
N LEU A 382 15.30 -7.90 16.50
CA LEU A 382 16.44 -8.77 16.77
C LEU A 382 17.68 -8.36 15.96
N GLU A 383 17.52 -8.05 14.67
CA GLU A 383 18.62 -7.56 13.81
C GLU A 383 19.21 -6.24 14.33
N GLN A 384 18.35 -5.31 14.76
CA GLN A 384 18.77 -4.02 15.29
C GLN A 384 19.45 -4.15 16.65
N ILE A 385 18.97 -5.04 17.52
CA ILE A 385 19.61 -5.33 18.82
C ILE A 385 21.00 -5.94 18.61
N GLU A 386 21.14 -6.92 17.73
CA GLU A 386 22.44 -7.49 17.36
C GLU A 386 23.40 -6.42 16.81
N SER A 387 22.88 -5.50 16.00
CA SER A 387 23.66 -4.37 15.47
C SER A 387 24.12 -3.43 16.59
N VAL A 388 23.24 -3.08 17.53
CA VAL A 388 23.57 -2.23 18.69
C VAL A 388 24.59 -2.90 19.60
N LYS A 389 24.40 -4.17 19.95
CA LYS A 389 25.36 -4.95 20.77
C LYS A 389 26.75 -4.97 20.15
N ARG A 390 26.85 -5.19 18.83
CA ARG A 390 28.11 -5.17 18.09
C ARG A 390 28.82 -3.82 18.17
N TRP A 391 28.09 -2.70 18.01
CA TRP A 391 28.70 -1.37 18.08
C TRP A 391 29.11 -0.96 19.49
N LEU A 392 28.44 -1.49 20.51
CA LEU A 392 28.71 -1.18 21.91
C LEU A 392 29.64 -2.19 22.60
N ASN A 393 30.09 -3.24 21.89
CA ASN A 393 30.83 -4.38 22.45
C ASN A 393 30.14 -5.02 23.67
N ILE A 394 28.81 -5.14 23.63
CA ILE A 394 28.01 -5.83 24.64
C ILE A 394 27.92 -7.30 24.24
N THR A 395 28.33 -8.21 25.14
CA THR A 395 28.23 -9.66 24.97
C THR A 395 26.83 -10.18 25.18
#